data_AF-A0A955YWF1-F1
#
_entry.id   AF-A0A955YWF1-F1
#
_cell.length_a   1.000
_cell.length_b   1.000
_cell.length_c   1.000
_cell.angle_alpha   90.00
_cell.angle_beta   90.00
_cell.angle_gamma   90.00
#
_symmetry.space_group_name_H-M   'P 1'
#
loop_
_entity.id
_entity.type
_entity.pdbx_description
1 polymer ?
#
loop_
_entity_poly.entity_id
_entity_poly.type
_entity_poly.pdbx_seq_one_letter_code
_entity_poly.pdbx_strand_id
1 'polypeptide(L)'
;SEALRAERNDASKAMASLDKKGPEFAERRDALKRLGNEIKALEDSLGQVLGELEELVMALPNLPDPSVPDGAGEDDNVVLRTWGDKPAFDFEPRDHVDLGTALGILDFERGAKITGSRFTVLRGAGARLERALMSFMLDMHTTEHGYEEMWPPALVNANSLRGTGQLPKCEDDLFHVGRQYDEADDSEHVRLYLSPTAEVQITNYHADEILEPGSLPRRYTAYT
;
A
#
# COMPACT_ATOMS: atom_id res chain seq x y z
N SER A 1 -14.48 -23.12 19.39
CA SER A 1 -15.57 -22.86 18.43
C SER A 1 -15.95 -24.12 17.64
N GLU A 2 -15.02 -24.84 17.01
CA GLU A 2 -15.35 -26.02 16.19
C GLU A 2 -16.04 -27.16 16.94
N ALA A 3 -15.61 -27.47 18.17
CA ALA A 3 -16.27 -28.48 19.01
C ALA A 3 -17.73 -28.11 19.34
N LEU A 4 -18.02 -26.83 19.61
CA LEU A 4 -19.39 -26.34 19.88
C LEU A 4 -20.24 -26.32 18.60
N ARG A 5 -19.65 -26.03 17.44
CA ARG A 5 -20.33 -26.17 16.14
C ARG A 5 -20.69 -27.63 15.85
N ALA A 6 -19.80 -28.56 16.15
CA ALA A 6 -20.08 -30.00 16.04
C ALA A 6 -21.20 -30.42 16.99
N GLU A 7 -21.12 -30.01 18.26
CA GLU A 7 -22.16 -30.26 19.27
C GLU A 7 -23.52 -29.68 18.86
N ARG A 8 -23.56 -28.47 18.31
CA ARG A 8 -24.78 -27.84 17.79
C ARG A 8 -25.37 -28.66 16.64
N ASN A 9 -24.54 -29.10 15.70
CA ASN A 9 -24.99 -29.88 14.55
C ASN A 9 -25.56 -31.24 15.00
N ASP A 10 -24.91 -31.90 15.95
CA ASP A 10 -25.38 -33.19 16.49
C ASP A 10 -26.64 -33.03 17.35
N ALA A 11 -26.73 -31.96 18.16
CA ALA A 11 -27.92 -31.61 18.91
C ALA A 11 -29.11 -31.27 17.99
N SER A 12 -28.88 -30.54 16.88
CA SER A 12 -29.92 -30.26 15.88
C SER A 12 -30.43 -31.53 15.19
N LYS A 13 -29.55 -32.51 14.91
CA LYS A 13 -29.96 -33.80 14.36
C LYS A 13 -30.78 -34.61 15.37
N ALA A 14 -30.36 -34.65 16.63
CA ALA A 14 -31.08 -35.35 17.70
C ALA A 14 -32.48 -34.77 17.99
N MET A 15 -32.69 -33.47 17.73
CA MET A 15 -34.01 -32.84 17.84
C MET A 15 -35.00 -33.25 16.74
N ALA A 16 -34.52 -33.71 15.58
CA ALA A 16 -35.39 -34.02 14.43
C ALA A 16 -36.36 -35.19 14.71
N SER A 17 -36.01 -36.08 15.64
CA SER A 17 -36.80 -37.24 16.06
C SER A 17 -37.74 -36.98 17.25
N LEU A 18 -37.72 -35.78 17.84
CA LEU A 18 -38.52 -35.45 19.02
C LEU A 18 -39.89 -34.86 18.65
N ASP A 19 -40.90 -35.09 19.50
CA ASP A 19 -42.22 -34.47 19.35
C ASP A 19 -42.14 -32.95 19.61
N LYS A 20 -42.48 -32.15 18.59
CA LYS A 20 -42.42 -30.69 18.60
C LYS A 20 -43.26 -30.01 19.69
N LYS A 21 -44.25 -30.69 20.25
CA LYS A 21 -45.11 -30.18 21.33
C LYS A 21 -44.72 -30.70 22.72
N GLY A 22 -43.74 -31.59 22.79
CA GLY A 22 -43.27 -32.19 24.04
C GLY A 22 -42.38 -31.25 24.86
N PRO A 23 -42.37 -31.39 26.20
CA PRO A 23 -41.50 -30.60 27.09
C PRO A 23 -40.01 -30.81 26.79
N GLU A 24 -39.61 -32.01 26.38
CA GLU A 24 -38.22 -32.35 25.99
C GLU A 24 -37.75 -31.56 24.75
N PHE A 25 -38.64 -31.36 23.77
CA PHE A 25 -38.33 -30.54 22.59
C PHE A 25 -38.14 -29.07 22.95
N ALA A 26 -38.96 -28.53 23.86
CA ALA A 26 -38.82 -27.16 24.33
C ALA A 26 -37.49 -26.94 25.06
N GLU A 27 -37.10 -27.87 25.94
CA GLU A 27 -35.84 -27.82 26.68
C GLU A 27 -34.62 -27.90 25.75
N ARG A 28 -34.63 -28.85 24.79
CA ARG A 28 -33.55 -29.00 23.80
C ARG A 28 -33.45 -27.81 22.85
N ARG A 29 -34.59 -27.23 22.43
CA ARG A 29 -34.61 -25.99 21.63
C ARG A 29 -33.95 -24.83 22.37
N ASP A 30 -34.27 -24.66 23.65
CA ASP A 30 -33.72 -23.57 24.46
C ASP A 30 -32.23 -23.80 24.77
N ALA A 31 -31.78 -25.06 24.91
CA ALA A 31 -30.37 -25.42 24.97
C ALA A 31 -29.62 -25.09 23.66
N LEU A 32 -30.18 -25.45 22.50
CA LEU A 32 -29.62 -25.11 21.17
C LEU A 32 -29.54 -23.61 20.93
N LYS A 33 -30.55 -22.84 21.39
CA LYS A 33 -30.53 -21.39 21.32
C LYS A 33 -29.40 -20.80 22.18
N ARG A 34 -29.19 -21.33 23.39
CA ARG A 34 -28.06 -20.92 24.26
C ARG A 34 -26.71 -21.24 23.62
N LEU A 35 -26.55 -22.45 23.10
CA LEU A 35 -25.34 -22.87 22.39
C LEU A 35 -25.07 -22.00 21.14
N GLY A 36 -26.12 -21.65 20.39
CA GLY A 36 -26.01 -20.73 19.26
C GLY A 36 -25.53 -19.33 19.67
N ASN A 37 -26.04 -18.80 20.78
CA ASN A 37 -25.60 -17.51 21.32
C ASN A 37 -24.14 -17.57 21.81
N GLU A 38 -23.72 -18.68 22.43
CA GLU A 38 -22.35 -18.88 22.89
C GLU A 38 -21.36 -18.99 21.71
N ILE A 39 -21.72 -19.74 20.66
CA ILE A 39 -20.93 -19.81 19.42
C ILE A 39 -20.78 -18.41 18.83
N LYS A 40 -21.87 -17.63 18.73
CA LYS A 40 -21.81 -16.27 18.21
C LYS A 40 -20.89 -15.38 19.03
N ALA A 41 -21.00 -15.41 20.36
CA ALA A 41 -20.13 -14.63 21.24
C ALA A 41 -18.64 -14.99 21.07
N LEU A 42 -18.34 -16.28 20.90
CA LEU A 42 -16.96 -16.74 20.65
C LEU A 42 -16.46 -16.36 19.25
N GLU A 43 -17.33 -16.36 18.24
CA GLU A 43 -17.00 -15.90 16.88
C GLU A 43 -16.72 -14.40 16.85
N ASP A 44 -17.54 -13.60 17.53
CA ASP A 44 -17.35 -12.16 17.69
C ASP A 44 -16.02 -11.87 18.41
N SER A 45 -15.75 -12.59 19.51
CA SER A 45 -14.49 -12.46 20.26
C SER A 45 -13.27 -12.91 19.45
N LEU A 46 -13.39 -13.98 18.67
CA LEU A 46 -12.32 -14.44 17.78
C LEU A 46 -12.02 -13.39 16.70
N GLY A 47 -13.06 -12.78 16.12
CA GLY A 47 -12.90 -11.71 15.14
C GLY A 47 -12.15 -10.51 15.71
N GLN A 48 -12.45 -10.12 16.94
CA GLN A 48 -11.72 -9.04 17.64
C GLN A 48 -10.24 -9.38 17.82
N VAL A 49 -9.94 -10.57 18.37
CA VAL A 49 -8.55 -11.00 18.62
C VAL A 49 -7.76 -11.15 17.33
N LEU A 50 -8.38 -11.65 16.25
CA LEU A 50 -7.74 -11.74 14.94
C LEU A 50 -7.46 -10.35 14.35
N GLY A 51 -8.39 -9.40 14.52
CA GLY A 51 -8.17 -8.01 14.10
C GLY A 51 -7.01 -7.36 14.85
N GLU A 52 -6.96 -7.50 16.17
CA GLU A 52 -5.85 -6.99 16.99
C GLU A 52 -4.50 -7.64 16.60
N LEU A 53 -4.51 -8.94 16.33
CA LEU A 53 -3.32 -9.65 15.85
C LEU A 53 -2.87 -9.15 14.48
N GLU A 54 -3.80 -8.94 13.55
CA GLU A 54 -3.51 -8.43 12.21
C GLU A 54 -2.89 -7.02 12.29
N GLU A 55 -3.45 -6.13 13.11
CA GLU A 55 -2.90 -4.79 13.34
C GLU A 55 -1.46 -4.84 13.87
N LEU A 56 -1.20 -5.71 14.85
CA LEU A 56 0.15 -5.89 15.41
C LEU A 56 1.13 -6.43 14.38
N VAL A 57 0.73 -7.45 13.61
CA VAL A 57 1.59 -8.09 12.61
C VAL A 57 1.89 -7.10 11.47
N MET A 58 0.90 -6.34 11.00
CA MET A 58 1.07 -5.35 9.94
C MET A 58 1.95 -4.15 10.34
N ALA A 59 2.17 -3.93 11.64
CA ALA A 59 3.05 -2.87 12.13
C ALA A 59 4.54 -3.27 12.19
N LEU A 60 4.85 -4.57 12.07
CA LEU A 60 6.22 -5.07 12.12
C LEU A 60 6.98 -4.71 10.82
N PRO A 61 8.19 -4.13 10.91
CA PRO A 61 9.03 -3.95 9.74
C PRO A 61 9.57 -5.30 9.26
N ASN A 62 10.06 -5.34 8.02
CA ASN A 62 10.76 -6.52 7.52
C ASN A 62 12.05 -6.77 8.31
N LEU A 63 12.45 -8.04 8.44
CA LEU A 63 13.71 -8.42 9.06
C LEU A 63 14.87 -8.05 8.13
N PRO A 64 15.87 -7.29 8.60
CA PRO A 64 17.07 -7.02 7.81
C PRO A 64 17.80 -8.32 7.44
N ASP A 65 18.35 -8.38 6.24
CA ASP A 65 19.22 -9.48 5.83
C ASP A 65 20.52 -9.48 6.66
N PRO A 66 21.08 -10.65 7.05
CA PRO A 66 22.31 -10.71 7.83
C PRO A 66 23.54 -10.02 7.20
N SER A 67 23.52 -9.71 5.91
CA SER A 67 24.56 -8.93 5.23
C SER A 67 24.44 -7.42 5.43
N VAL A 68 23.31 -6.92 5.94
CA VAL A 68 23.11 -5.49 6.23
C VAL A 68 23.91 -5.14 7.50
N PRO A 69 24.76 -4.09 7.46
CA PRO A 69 25.52 -3.68 8.63
C PRO A 69 24.60 -3.12 9.73
N ASP A 70 24.92 -3.43 10.99
CA ASP A 70 24.26 -2.82 12.14
C ASP A 70 24.55 -1.31 12.19
N GLY A 71 23.51 -0.52 12.47
CA GLY A 71 23.62 0.94 12.58
C GLY A 71 22.43 1.53 13.36
N ALA A 72 22.67 2.64 14.06
CA ALA A 72 21.66 3.39 14.79
C ALA A 72 21.09 4.55 13.97
N GLY A 73 21.77 4.97 12.90
CA GLY A 73 21.32 6.05 12.02
C GLY A 73 22.12 6.13 10.71
N GLU A 74 21.90 7.21 9.96
CA GLU A 74 22.48 7.40 8.63
C GLU A 74 24.01 7.56 8.63
N ASP A 75 24.60 8.00 9.75
CA ASP A 75 26.04 8.14 9.94
C ASP A 75 26.78 6.79 9.96
N ASP A 76 26.06 5.69 10.25
CA ASP A 76 26.61 4.33 10.28
C ASP A 76 26.58 3.67 8.89
N ASN A 77 26.05 4.36 7.87
CA ASN A 77 25.98 3.83 6.51
C ASN A 77 27.38 3.66 5.89
N VAL A 78 27.61 2.51 5.26
CA VAL A 78 28.90 2.18 4.64
C VAL A 78 28.88 2.53 3.15
N VAL A 79 29.83 3.37 2.72
CA VAL A 79 30.03 3.68 1.30
C VAL A 79 30.69 2.49 0.59
N LEU A 80 29.94 1.81 -0.28
CA LEU A 80 30.44 0.63 -1.02
C LEU A 80 31.26 1.01 -2.27
N ARG A 81 30.86 2.07 -2.98
CA ARG A 81 31.54 2.54 -4.20
C ARG A 81 31.24 4.00 -4.46
N THR A 82 32.18 4.67 -5.13
CA THR A 82 32.00 5.99 -5.74
C THR A 82 32.34 5.90 -7.22
N TRP A 83 31.71 6.73 -8.05
CA TRP A 83 31.97 6.76 -9.48
C TRP A 83 32.07 8.21 -9.98
N GLY A 84 33.07 8.49 -10.80
CA GLY A 84 33.40 9.84 -11.28
C GLY A 84 34.11 10.69 -10.22
N ASP A 85 34.57 11.87 -10.66
CA ASP A 85 35.19 12.88 -9.81
C ASP A 85 34.23 14.05 -9.57
N LYS A 86 34.23 14.60 -8.36
CA LYS A 86 33.46 15.83 -8.08
C LYS A 86 34.06 16.98 -8.90
N PRO A 87 33.23 17.78 -9.61
CA PRO A 87 33.73 18.90 -10.40
C PRO A 87 34.40 19.95 -9.51
N ALA A 88 35.54 20.47 -9.96
CA ALA A 88 36.17 21.64 -9.37
C ALA A 88 35.68 22.89 -10.10
N PHE A 89 35.23 23.88 -9.34
CA PHE A 89 34.79 25.17 -9.87
C PHE A 89 35.82 26.25 -9.54
N ASP A 90 36.09 27.13 -10.49
CA ASP A 90 36.88 28.35 -10.32
C ASP A 90 36.01 29.56 -9.89
N PHE A 91 34.74 29.30 -9.58
CA PHE A 91 33.75 30.23 -9.07
C PHE A 91 32.95 29.60 -7.92
N GLU A 92 32.25 30.43 -7.14
CA GLU A 92 31.33 29.95 -6.10
C GLU A 92 30.09 29.31 -6.75
N PRO A 93 29.89 27.99 -6.62
CA PRO A 93 28.77 27.32 -7.26
C PRO A 93 27.45 27.78 -6.64
N ARG A 94 26.48 28.11 -7.50
CA ARG A 94 25.09 28.38 -7.07
C ARG A 94 24.34 27.07 -6.91
N ASP A 95 23.41 27.02 -5.96
CA ASP A 95 22.49 25.90 -5.87
C ASP A 95 21.46 25.90 -7.02
N HIS A 96 20.67 24.83 -7.09
CA HIS A 96 19.68 24.65 -8.15
C HIS A 96 18.52 25.65 -8.06
N VAL A 97 18.22 26.20 -6.86
CA VAL A 97 17.16 27.18 -6.65
C VAL A 97 17.57 28.51 -7.26
N ASP A 98 18.73 29.04 -6.84
CA ASP A 98 19.28 30.30 -7.32
C ASP A 98 19.51 30.26 -8.83
N LEU A 99 20.07 29.14 -9.34
CA LEU A 99 20.30 28.95 -10.76
C LEU A 99 18.97 28.89 -11.55
N GLY A 100 18.02 28.07 -11.10
CA GLY A 100 16.76 27.86 -11.78
C GLY A 100 15.88 29.10 -11.81
N THR A 101 15.87 29.88 -10.72
CA THR A 101 15.16 31.16 -10.66
C THR A 101 15.84 32.22 -11.52
N ALA A 102 17.18 32.34 -11.48
CA ALA A 102 17.91 33.30 -12.32
C ALA A 102 17.72 33.02 -13.84
N LEU A 103 17.60 31.75 -14.22
CA LEU A 103 17.31 31.34 -15.60
C LEU A 103 15.81 31.44 -15.97
N GLY A 104 14.92 31.72 -15.01
CA GLY A 104 13.48 31.77 -15.22
C GLY A 104 12.83 30.42 -15.55
N ILE A 105 13.48 29.31 -15.16
CA ILE A 105 13.02 27.94 -15.43
C ILE A 105 12.39 27.27 -14.20
N LEU A 106 12.66 27.77 -12.99
CA LEU A 106 11.98 27.39 -11.75
C LEU A 106 11.23 28.58 -11.17
N ASP A 107 9.92 28.41 -10.96
CA ASP A 107 9.02 29.43 -10.44
C ASP A 107 8.28 28.90 -9.19
N PHE A 108 8.95 29.07 -8.04
CA PHE A 108 8.45 28.65 -6.72
C PHE A 108 7.31 29.54 -6.24
N GLU A 109 7.33 30.85 -6.55
CA GLU A 109 6.26 31.76 -6.16
C GLU A 109 4.94 31.36 -6.83
N ARG A 110 4.96 31.04 -8.14
CA ARG A 110 3.77 30.55 -8.83
C ARG A 110 3.35 29.17 -8.34
N GLY A 111 4.30 28.27 -8.05
CA GLY A 111 3.98 26.98 -7.44
C GLY A 111 3.25 27.13 -6.10
N ALA A 112 3.77 27.97 -5.21
CA ALA A 112 3.14 28.29 -3.93
C ALA A 112 1.78 28.97 -4.08
N LYS A 113 1.63 29.85 -5.07
CA LYS A 113 0.34 30.49 -5.36
C LYS A 113 -0.73 29.50 -5.84
N ILE A 114 -0.35 28.49 -6.62
CA ILE A 114 -1.30 27.52 -7.19
C ILE A 114 -1.71 26.48 -6.15
N THR A 115 -0.76 25.98 -5.36
CA THR A 115 -0.98 24.81 -4.50
C THR A 115 -0.58 25.05 -3.04
N GLY A 116 0.54 25.71 -2.79
CA GLY A 116 1.09 25.95 -1.45
C GLY A 116 2.58 25.63 -1.37
N SER A 117 3.13 25.62 -0.14
CA SER A 117 4.55 25.31 0.08
C SER A 117 4.95 23.96 -0.52
N ARG A 118 6.22 23.83 -0.95
CA ARG A 118 6.81 22.61 -1.55
C ARG A 118 6.33 22.27 -2.97
N PHE A 119 5.64 23.18 -3.65
CA PHE A 119 5.30 23.07 -5.07
C PHE A 119 6.07 24.10 -5.92
N THR A 120 6.45 23.70 -7.13
CA THR A 120 7.25 24.53 -8.06
C THR A 120 6.71 24.40 -9.47
N VAL A 121 6.69 25.50 -10.24
CA VAL A 121 6.39 25.46 -11.67
C VAL A 121 7.68 25.44 -12.48
N LEU A 122 7.89 24.39 -13.27
CA LEU A 122 8.94 24.30 -14.28
C LEU A 122 8.51 25.06 -15.55
N ARG A 123 9.42 25.83 -16.14
CA ARG A 123 9.12 26.69 -17.31
C ARG A 123 10.15 26.55 -18.42
N GLY A 124 9.69 26.67 -19.67
CA GLY A 124 10.54 26.73 -20.85
C GLY A 124 11.56 25.59 -20.92
N ALA A 125 12.85 25.94 -20.88
CA ALA A 125 13.94 24.97 -20.93
C ALA A 125 13.94 23.99 -19.73
N GLY A 126 13.51 24.42 -18.53
CA GLY A 126 13.42 23.53 -17.37
C GLY A 126 12.38 22.43 -17.57
N ALA A 127 11.16 22.80 -17.96
CA ALA A 127 10.11 21.82 -18.28
C ALA A 127 10.50 20.88 -19.42
N ARG A 128 11.25 21.38 -20.42
CA ARG A 128 11.77 20.54 -21.50
C ARG A 128 12.85 19.56 -21.03
N LEU A 129 13.77 20.01 -20.17
CA LEU A 129 14.83 19.18 -19.60
C LEU A 129 14.24 18.07 -18.73
N GLU A 130 13.26 18.41 -17.89
CA GLU A 130 12.54 17.48 -17.03
C GLU A 130 11.94 16.33 -17.85
N ARG A 131 11.17 16.65 -18.89
CA ARG A 131 10.64 15.64 -19.82
C ARG A 131 11.74 14.84 -20.53
N ALA A 132 12.85 15.47 -20.90
CA ALA A 132 13.95 14.77 -21.55
C ALA A 132 14.63 13.76 -20.63
N LEU A 133 14.77 14.07 -19.33
CA LEU A 133 15.31 13.14 -18.34
C LEU A 133 14.37 11.93 -18.14
N MET A 134 13.07 12.19 -18.00
CA MET A 134 12.06 11.13 -17.90
C MET A 134 12.11 10.18 -19.10
N SER A 135 12.09 10.72 -20.32
CA SER A 135 12.17 9.91 -21.54
C SER A 135 13.49 9.15 -21.64
N PHE A 136 14.62 9.78 -21.32
CA PHE A 136 15.92 9.11 -21.35
C PHE A 136 15.98 7.92 -20.38
N MET A 137 15.45 8.07 -19.16
CA MET A 137 15.42 6.99 -18.18
C MET A 137 14.55 5.83 -18.66
N LEU A 138 13.34 6.11 -19.16
CA LEU A 138 12.44 5.09 -19.69
C LEU A 138 13.05 4.36 -20.89
N ASP A 139 13.60 5.09 -21.86
CA ASP A 139 14.26 4.51 -23.04
C ASP A 139 15.41 3.58 -22.61
N MET A 140 16.26 4.03 -21.67
CA MET A 140 17.38 3.23 -21.16
C MET A 140 16.89 1.94 -20.47
N HIS A 141 15.87 2.02 -19.60
CA HIS A 141 15.36 0.84 -18.91
C HIS A 141 14.67 -0.15 -19.85
N THR A 142 13.93 0.33 -20.85
CA THR A 142 13.15 -0.50 -21.76
C THR A 142 13.98 -1.10 -22.89
N THR A 143 14.96 -0.35 -23.42
CA THR A 143 15.76 -0.80 -24.57
C THR A 143 17.05 -1.51 -24.18
N GLU A 144 17.65 -1.17 -23.03
CA GLU A 144 18.95 -1.73 -22.61
C GLU A 144 18.84 -2.69 -21.42
N HIS A 145 17.88 -2.49 -20.51
CA HIS A 145 17.78 -3.26 -19.26
C HIS A 145 16.68 -4.32 -19.23
N GLY A 146 15.85 -4.37 -20.29
CA GLY A 146 14.80 -5.39 -20.47
C GLY A 146 13.61 -5.23 -19.53
N TYR A 147 13.27 -3.99 -19.16
CA TYR A 147 12.05 -3.66 -18.42
C TYR A 147 10.88 -3.45 -19.38
N GLU A 148 9.70 -3.92 -18.99
CA GLU A 148 8.43 -3.58 -19.62
C GLU A 148 7.93 -2.24 -19.09
N GLU A 149 7.60 -1.31 -19.99
CA GLU A 149 7.07 -0.01 -19.61
C GLU A 149 5.58 -0.11 -19.25
N MET A 150 5.19 0.49 -18.12
CA MET A 150 3.82 0.53 -17.65
C MET A 150 3.35 1.97 -17.46
N TRP A 151 2.05 2.20 -17.71
CA TRP A 151 1.36 3.44 -17.38
C TRP A 151 0.30 3.17 -16.31
N PRO A 152 0.67 3.13 -15.01
CA PRO A 152 -0.26 2.76 -13.96
C PRO A 152 -1.20 3.92 -13.54
N PRO A 153 -2.33 3.63 -12.86
CA PRO A 153 -3.17 4.65 -12.26
C PRO A 153 -2.42 5.52 -11.23
N ALA A 154 -2.69 6.83 -11.19
CA ALA A 154 -2.12 7.72 -10.17
C ALA A 154 -2.82 7.60 -8.80
N LEU A 155 -4.05 7.09 -8.80
CA LEU A 155 -4.85 6.84 -7.59
C LEU A 155 -4.92 5.34 -7.31
N VAL A 156 -4.75 4.97 -6.04
CA VAL A 156 -4.75 3.57 -5.57
C VAL A 156 -5.73 3.39 -4.42
N ASN A 157 -6.22 2.17 -4.25
CA ASN A 157 -7.05 1.79 -3.12
C ASN A 157 -6.20 1.47 -1.87
N ALA A 158 -6.85 1.37 -0.70
CA ALA A 158 -6.17 1.05 0.55
C ALA A 158 -5.49 -0.33 0.54
N ASN A 159 -6.05 -1.31 -0.18
CA ASN A 159 -5.47 -2.66 -0.27
C ASN A 159 -4.10 -2.63 -0.95
N SER A 160 -3.93 -1.82 -2.00
CA SER A 160 -2.64 -1.68 -2.68
C SER A 160 -1.56 -1.12 -1.74
N LEU A 161 -1.92 -0.10 -0.95
CA LEU A 161 -1.02 0.50 0.04
C LEU A 161 -0.70 -0.43 1.22
N ARG A 162 -1.62 -1.34 1.58
CA ARG A 162 -1.35 -2.42 2.55
C ARG A 162 -0.39 -3.45 1.95
N GLY A 163 -0.58 -3.79 0.67
CA GLY A 163 0.27 -4.75 -0.06
C GLY A 163 1.74 -4.32 -0.12
N THR A 164 2.01 -3.01 -0.19
CA THR A 164 3.38 -2.45 -0.21
C THR A 164 3.81 -1.77 1.09
N GLY A 165 3.02 -1.91 2.18
CA GLY A 165 3.43 -1.54 3.53
C GLY A 165 3.30 -0.06 3.92
N GLN A 166 2.75 0.80 3.07
CA GLN A 166 2.46 2.19 3.45
C GLN A 166 1.33 2.26 4.50
N LEU A 167 0.30 1.42 4.36
CA LEU A 167 -0.75 1.26 5.36
C LEU A 167 -0.51 0.01 6.21
N PRO A 168 -0.78 0.06 7.53
CA PRO A 168 -1.46 1.16 8.26
C PRO A 168 -0.52 2.25 8.82
N LYS A 169 0.80 2.08 8.79
CA LYS A 169 1.74 2.86 9.60
C LYS A 169 2.00 4.30 9.12
N CYS A 170 1.96 4.54 7.81
CA CYS A 170 2.34 5.80 7.18
C CYS A 170 1.16 6.50 6.52
N GLU A 171 -0.06 6.38 7.08
CA GLU A 171 -1.25 7.01 6.50
C GLU A 171 -1.15 8.55 6.47
N ASP A 172 -0.55 9.14 7.51
CA ASP A 172 -0.38 10.60 7.63
C ASP A 172 0.53 11.20 6.54
N ASP A 173 1.35 10.37 5.90
CA ASP A 173 2.23 10.77 4.80
C ASP A 173 1.52 10.80 3.44
N LEU A 174 0.27 10.32 3.36
CA LEU A 174 -0.46 10.12 2.11
C LEU A 174 -1.54 11.17 1.86
N PHE A 175 -1.61 11.66 0.62
CA PHE A 175 -2.79 12.40 0.15
C PHE A 175 -3.92 11.43 -0.19
N HIS A 176 -5.14 11.75 0.23
CA HIS A 176 -6.34 10.98 -0.08
C HIS A 176 -7.45 11.84 -0.69
N VAL A 177 -8.32 11.21 -1.46
CA VAL A 177 -9.45 11.86 -2.13
C VAL A 177 -10.62 11.99 -1.16
N GLY A 178 -10.96 13.21 -0.78
CA GLY A 178 -12.03 13.51 0.18
C GLY A 178 -13.46 13.45 -0.37
N ARG A 179 -13.71 12.75 -1.49
CA ARG A 179 -15.05 12.67 -2.08
C ARG A 179 -15.92 11.76 -1.22
N GLN A 180 -17.00 12.29 -0.67
CA GLN A 180 -18.09 11.47 -0.14
C GLN A 180 -18.85 10.88 -1.33
N TYR A 181 -18.87 9.56 -1.40
CA TYR A 181 -19.75 8.84 -2.31
C TYR A 181 -21.17 8.87 -1.71
N ASP A 182 -22.18 9.01 -2.58
CA ASP A 182 -23.58 9.00 -2.16
C ASP A 182 -23.93 7.58 -1.66
N GLU A 183 -24.48 7.46 -0.45
CA GLU A 183 -24.78 6.17 0.22
C GLU A 183 -25.78 5.30 -0.58
N ALA A 184 -26.43 5.86 -1.60
CA ALA A 184 -27.39 5.17 -2.47
C ALA A 184 -26.77 4.38 -3.63
N ASP A 185 -25.47 4.53 -3.89
CA ASP A 185 -24.74 3.76 -4.89
C ASP A 185 -23.90 2.69 -4.17
N ASP A 186 -24.40 1.44 -4.18
CA ASP A 186 -23.78 0.23 -3.59
C ASP A 186 -22.41 -0.13 -4.24
N SER A 187 -21.89 0.72 -5.13
CA SER A 187 -20.50 0.60 -5.57
C SER A 187 -19.57 0.99 -4.42
N GLU A 188 -18.87 -0.03 -3.90
CA GLU A 188 -17.88 0.01 -2.83
C GLU A 188 -17.30 1.43 -2.61
N HIS A 189 -17.52 1.99 -1.43
CA HIS A 189 -16.92 3.24 -0.97
C HIS A 189 -15.40 3.08 -0.84
N VAL A 190 -14.69 3.01 -1.96
CA VAL A 190 -13.23 2.84 -1.97
C VAL A 190 -12.60 4.20 -1.72
N ARG A 191 -12.04 4.36 -0.53
CA ARG A 191 -11.14 5.48 -0.24
C ARG A 191 -9.92 5.35 -1.15
N LEU A 192 -9.70 6.39 -1.95
CA LEU A 192 -8.59 6.46 -2.91
C LEU A 192 -7.50 7.39 -2.38
N TYR A 193 -6.27 7.02 -2.67
CA TYR A 193 -5.06 7.73 -2.28
C TYR A 193 -4.24 8.07 -3.52
N LEU A 194 -3.56 9.23 -3.53
CA LEU A 194 -2.52 9.48 -4.52
C LEU A 194 -1.33 8.57 -4.19
N SER A 195 -0.85 7.83 -5.19
CA SER A 195 0.29 6.94 -4.97
C SER A 195 1.55 7.76 -4.63
N PRO A 196 2.31 7.39 -3.58
CA PRO A 196 3.56 8.08 -3.23
C PRO A 196 4.73 7.71 -4.15
N THR A 197 4.64 6.60 -4.87
CA THR A 197 5.66 6.08 -5.79
C THR A 197 5.04 5.03 -6.71
N ALA A 198 5.52 4.91 -7.96
CA ALA A 198 5.09 3.88 -8.91
C ALA A 198 5.21 2.43 -8.38
N GLU A 199 6.07 2.21 -7.36
CA GLU A 199 6.24 0.92 -6.68
C GLU A 199 4.92 0.35 -6.18
N VAL A 200 4.03 1.18 -5.64
CA VAL A 200 2.73 0.73 -5.10
C VAL A 200 1.91 0.08 -6.21
N GLN A 201 1.81 0.73 -7.36
CA GLN A 201 1.03 0.23 -8.48
C GLN A 201 1.68 -0.97 -9.17
N ILE A 202 2.98 -0.88 -9.44
CA ILE A 202 3.72 -1.92 -10.16
C ILE A 202 3.76 -3.22 -9.36
N THR A 203 4.00 -3.15 -8.05
CA THR A 203 4.11 -4.35 -7.21
C THR A 203 2.75 -5.03 -7.04
N ASN A 204 1.68 -4.26 -6.90
CA ASN A 204 0.31 -4.79 -6.81
C ASN A 204 -0.26 -5.24 -8.16
N TYR A 205 0.47 -5.09 -9.27
CA TYR A 205 -0.02 -5.50 -10.59
C TYR A 205 -0.38 -7.00 -10.65
N HIS A 206 0.32 -7.83 -9.86
CA HIS A 206 0.07 -9.26 -9.72
C HIS A 206 -0.49 -9.64 -8.33
N ALA A 207 -1.11 -8.69 -7.62
CA ALA A 207 -1.74 -8.98 -6.34
C ALA A 207 -2.84 -10.04 -6.52
N ASP A 208 -2.92 -11.01 -5.61
CA ASP A 208 -3.84 -12.15 -5.65
C ASP A 208 -3.71 -13.07 -6.88
N GLU A 209 -2.59 -13.01 -7.60
CA GLU A 209 -2.28 -13.91 -8.73
C GLU A 209 -1.33 -15.05 -8.36
N ILE A 210 -1.50 -16.20 -9.03
CA ILE A 210 -0.52 -17.29 -9.03
C ILE A 210 0.25 -17.21 -10.36
N LEU A 211 1.52 -16.83 -10.29
CA LEU A 211 2.37 -16.73 -11.48
C LEU A 211 2.81 -18.11 -11.98
N GLU A 212 2.79 -18.28 -13.30
CA GLU A 212 3.22 -19.51 -13.95
C GLU A 212 4.71 -19.80 -13.71
N PRO A 213 5.10 -21.06 -13.46
CA PRO A 213 6.50 -21.45 -13.30
C PRO A 213 7.35 -21.03 -14.52
N GLY A 214 8.48 -20.39 -14.26
CA GLY A 214 9.39 -19.91 -15.31
C GLY A 214 9.02 -18.54 -15.90
N SER A 215 7.93 -17.91 -15.46
CA SER A 215 7.57 -16.54 -15.88
C SER A 215 8.38 -15.42 -15.20
N LEU A 216 9.20 -15.77 -14.19
CA LEU A 216 10.06 -14.84 -13.47
C LEU A 216 11.48 -14.81 -14.07
N PRO A 217 12.19 -13.66 -14.01
CA PRO A 217 11.77 -12.41 -13.39
C PRO A 217 10.82 -11.59 -14.27
N ARG A 218 9.81 -10.98 -13.66
CA ARG A 218 9.05 -9.86 -14.25
C ARG A 218 9.75 -8.56 -13.90
N ARG A 219 9.92 -7.67 -14.88
CA ARG A 219 10.65 -6.41 -14.73
C ARG A 219 9.82 -5.29 -15.31
N TYR A 220 9.41 -4.34 -14.48
CA TYR A 220 8.52 -3.25 -14.86
C TYR A 220 9.13 -1.89 -14.53
N THR A 221 8.92 -0.91 -15.40
CA THR A 221 9.33 0.48 -15.17
C THR A 221 8.15 1.40 -15.50
N ALA A 222 8.01 2.50 -14.76
CA ALA A 222 7.01 3.51 -15.03
C ALA A 222 7.53 4.89 -14.62
N TYR A 223 6.98 5.91 -15.26
CA TYR A 223 7.08 7.30 -14.82
C TYR A 223 5.69 7.74 -14.35
N THR A 224 5.60 8.29 -13.13
CA THR A 224 4.34 8.71 -12.49
C THR A 224 4.52 10.02 -11.74
#